data_AF-A0A6A4XBK8-F1
#
_entry.id   AF-A0A6A4XBK8-F1
#
_cell.length_a   1.000
_cell.length_b   1.000
_cell.length_c   1.000
_cell.angle_alpha   90.00
_cell.angle_beta   90.00
_cell.angle_gamma   90.00
#
_symmetry.space_group_name_H-M   'P 1'
#
loop_
_entity.id
_entity.type
_entity.pdbx_description
1 polymer ?
#
loop_
_entity_poly.entity_id
_entity_poly.type
_entity_poly.pdbx_seq_one_letter_code
_entity_poly.pdbx_strand_id
1 'polypeptide(L)'
;MWNGTKWLIRDDVGSVRVFSIKVAMATLCSGKITDKLRYVFSQISDGNGQLAPRRFCDYLREVQALPAAVFESPTFSYSDEAARLIFPAVSAWWRADGGSR
;
A
#
# COMPACT_ATOMS: atom_id res chain seq x y z
N MET A 1 -21.55 5.18 -5.05
CA MET A 1 -20.94 6.49 -5.36
C MET A 1 -20.28 7.01 -4.08
N TRP A 2 -19.03 6.63 -3.83
CA TRP A 2 -18.28 7.12 -2.66
C TRP A 2 -17.47 8.34 -3.09
N ASN A 3 -17.95 9.51 -2.65
CA ASN A 3 -17.42 10.80 -3.04
C ASN A 3 -16.16 11.10 -2.23
N GLY A 4 -15.04 11.24 -2.92
CA GLY A 4 -13.75 11.50 -2.30
C GLY A 4 -13.66 12.92 -1.79
N THR A 5 -13.32 13.09 -0.51
CA THR A 5 -12.57 14.24 -0.03
C THR A 5 -11.89 13.91 1.30
N LYS A 6 -10.54 13.93 1.26
CA LYS A 6 -9.64 14.28 2.36
C LYS A 6 -9.34 13.20 3.43
N TRP A 7 -8.34 12.35 3.13
CA TRP A 7 -7.48 11.69 4.13
C TRP A 7 -6.09 12.35 4.19
N LEU A 8 -6.02 13.67 3.95
CA LEU A 8 -4.84 14.45 4.32
C LEU A 8 -4.91 14.67 5.81
N ILE A 9 -4.26 13.75 6.48
CA ILE A 9 -3.77 13.92 7.81
C ILE A 9 -2.82 15.12 7.77
N ARG A 10 -3.27 16.21 8.41
CA ARG A 10 -2.55 17.47 8.53
C ARG A 10 -1.12 17.20 8.99
N ASP A 11 -0.18 17.95 8.42
CA ASP A 11 1.22 18.05 8.81
C ASP A 11 1.40 18.64 10.22
N ASP A 12 0.90 17.94 11.23
CA ASP A 12 1.21 18.15 12.64
C ASP A 12 1.63 16.80 13.22
N VAL A 13 2.81 16.79 13.84
CA VAL A 13 3.44 15.67 14.54
C VAL A 13 2.42 14.97 15.46
N GLY A 14 1.76 13.91 14.97
CA GLY A 14 0.77 13.19 15.78
C GLY A 14 -0.39 12.51 15.07
N SER A 15 -0.45 12.49 13.73
CA SER A 15 -1.60 11.93 13.04
C SER A 15 -1.20 10.86 12.00
N VAL A 16 -1.94 9.73 11.97
CA VAL A 16 -1.56 8.47 11.29
C VAL A 16 -2.62 8.04 10.30
N ARG A 17 -2.24 7.73 9.04
CA ARG A 17 -3.21 7.49 7.96
C ARG A 17 -4.10 6.31 8.33
N VAL A 18 -5.41 6.45 8.11
CA VAL A 18 -6.36 5.34 8.33
C VAL A 18 -5.95 4.12 7.50
N PHE A 19 -5.37 4.34 6.33
CA PHE A 19 -4.78 3.28 5.51
C PHE A 19 -3.62 2.56 6.22
N SER A 20 -2.68 3.27 6.83
CA SER A 20 -1.58 2.70 7.63
C SER A 20 -2.12 1.83 8.77
N ILE A 21 -3.11 2.33 9.51
CA ILE A 21 -3.73 1.60 10.63
C ILE A 21 -4.39 0.31 10.12
N LYS A 22 -5.14 0.37 9.02
CA LYS A 22 -5.77 -0.80 8.40
C LYS A 22 -4.74 -1.85 7.99
N VAL A 23 -3.64 -1.44 7.37
CA VAL A 23 -2.54 -2.33 6.97
C VAL A 23 -1.90 -2.96 8.20
N ALA A 24 -1.56 -2.17 9.21
CA ALA A 24 -0.97 -2.65 10.46
C ALA A 24 -1.84 -3.71 11.14
N MET A 25 -3.14 -3.42 11.30
CA MET A 25 -4.08 -4.35 11.92
C MET A 25 -4.26 -5.62 11.08
N ALA A 26 -4.40 -5.51 9.76
CA ALA A 26 -4.57 -6.66 8.87
C ALA A 26 -3.34 -7.58 8.85
N THR A 27 -2.14 -7.00 8.97
CA THR A 27 -0.90 -7.76 9.04
C THR A 27 -0.78 -8.50 10.36
N LEU A 28 -0.98 -7.81 11.49
CA LEU A 28 -0.72 -8.32 12.84
C LEU A 28 -1.86 -9.15 13.44
N CYS A 29 -3.09 -9.06 12.92
CA CYS A 29 -4.22 -9.81 13.47
C CYS A 29 -4.05 -11.33 13.29
N SER A 30 -4.69 -12.13 14.15
CA SER A 30 -4.76 -13.58 13.94
C SER A 30 -5.83 -13.92 12.90
N GLY A 31 -5.56 -14.87 12.01
CA GLY A 31 -6.52 -15.27 10.98
C GLY A 31 -5.87 -16.04 9.83
N LYS A 32 -6.72 -16.60 8.97
CA LYS A 32 -6.27 -17.30 7.75
C LYS A 32 -5.62 -16.29 6.79
N ILE A 33 -4.46 -16.65 6.23
CA ILE A 33 -3.72 -15.78 5.31
C ILE A 33 -4.57 -15.35 4.11
N THR A 34 -5.42 -16.23 3.58
CA THR A 34 -6.30 -15.91 2.45
C THR A 34 -7.28 -14.79 2.76
N ASP A 35 -7.77 -14.71 4.00
CA ASP A 35 -8.73 -13.67 4.41
C ASP A 35 -8.04 -12.32 4.59
N LYS A 36 -6.81 -12.33 5.11
CA LYS A 36 -5.95 -11.14 5.17
C LYS A 36 -5.66 -10.60 3.79
N LEU A 37 -5.28 -11.47 2.84
CA LEU A 37 -4.99 -11.07 1.46
C LEU A 37 -6.24 -10.54 0.76
N ARG A 38 -7.42 -11.14 0.97
CA ARG A 38 -8.69 -10.61 0.44
C ARG A 38 -9.01 -9.22 1.01
N TYR A 39 -8.82 -9.03 2.31
CA TYR A 39 -9.02 -7.74 2.93
C TYR A 39 -8.07 -6.69 2.34
N VAL A 40 -6.77 -6.99 2.28
CA VAL A 40 -5.78 -6.08 1.70
C VAL A 40 -6.13 -5.76 0.25
N PHE A 41 -6.45 -6.77 -0.56
CA PHE A 41 -6.85 -6.60 -1.95
C PHE A 41 -8.03 -5.64 -2.09
N SER A 42 -9.05 -5.75 -1.22
CA SER A 42 -10.19 -4.82 -1.21
C SER A 42 -9.81 -3.35 -0.93
N GLN A 43 -8.70 -3.10 -0.23
CA GLN A 43 -8.24 -1.74 0.04
C GLN A 43 -7.44 -1.16 -1.14
N ILE A 44 -6.77 -2.01 -1.92
CA ILE A 44 -5.91 -1.61 -3.04
C ILE A 44 -6.56 -1.81 -4.41
N SER A 45 -7.74 -2.42 -4.47
CA SER A 45 -8.52 -2.52 -5.69
C SER A 45 -9.28 -1.23 -6.00
N ASP A 46 -9.59 -1.03 -7.27
CA ASP A 46 -10.49 0.01 -7.76
C ASP A 46 -11.96 -0.40 -7.63
N GLY A 47 -12.88 0.46 -8.10
CA GLY A 47 -14.32 0.18 -8.10
C GLY A 47 -14.76 -0.97 -9.01
N ASN A 48 -13.89 -1.42 -9.92
CA ASN A 48 -14.09 -2.55 -10.81
C ASN A 48 -13.47 -3.86 -10.26
N GLY A 49 -12.90 -3.83 -9.05
CA GLY A 49 -12.25 -4.98 -8.44
C GLY A 49 -10.87 -5.29 -9.05
N GLN A 50 -10.29 -4.38 -9.81
CA GLN A 50 -8.94 -4.52 -10.36
C GLN A 50 -7.91 -3.90 -9.43
N LEU A 51 -6.73 -4.50 -9.36
CA LEU A 51 -5.64 -3.99 -8.54
C LEU A 51 -5.16 -2.64 -9.09
N ALA A 52 -5.21 -1.57 -8.28
CA ALA A 52 -4.66 -0.28 -8.67
C ALA A 52 -3.14 -0.23 -8.36
N PRO A 53 -2.25 -0.14 -9.37
CA PRO A 53 -0.80 -0.24 -9.16
C PRO A 53 -0.25 0.79 -8.15
N ARG A 54 -0.76 2.03 -8.22
CA ARG A 54 -0.38 3.09 -7.27
C ARG A 54 -0.71 2.73 -5.82
N ARG A 55 -1.92 2.18 -5.58
CA ARG A 55 -2.34 1.76 -4.24
C ARG A 55 -1.56 0.55 -3.74
N PHE A 56 -1.13 -0.33 -4.65
CA PHE A 56 -0.24 -1.43 -4.32
C PHE A 56 1.13 -0.94 -3.83
N CYS A 57 1.73 0.05 -4.51
CA CYS A 57 2.97 0.67 -4.04
C CYS A 57 2.80 1.33 -2.67
N ASP A 58 1.69 2.03 -2.44
CA ASP A 58 1.40 2.64 -1.14
C ASP A 58 1.22 1.57 -0.04
N TYR A 59 0.58 0.45 -0.36
CA TYR A 59 0.47 -0.70 0.55
C TYR A 59 1.85 -1.28 0.90
N LEU A 60 2.72 -1.47 -0.09
CA LEU A 60 4.06 -2.02 0.13
C LEU A 60 4.87 -1.14 1.10
N ARG A 61 4.79 0.19 0.97
CA ARG A 61 5.45 1.12 1.89
C ARG A 61 4.92 0.98 3.32
N GLU A 62 3.61 0.87 3.49
CA GLU A 62 2.98 0.73 4.82
C GLU A 62 3.30 -0.62 5.47
N VAL A 63 3.21 -1.71 4.71
CA VAL A 63 3.46 -3.05 5.28
C VAL A 63 4.93 -3.25 5.62
N GLN A 64 5.86 -2.63 4.88
CA GLN A 64 7.30 -2.69 5.15
C GLN A 64 7.77 -1.66 6.20
N ALA A 65 6.96 -0.65 6.52
CA ALA A 65 7.21 0.20 7.68
C ALA A 65 7.13 -0.59 9.00
N LEU A 66 6.31 -1.65 9.05
CA LEU A 66 6.18 -2.53 10.22
C LEU A 66 7.50 -3.25 10.58
N PRO A 67 8.15 -4.03 9.69
CA PRO A 67 9.44 -4.64 9.98
C PRO A 67 10.55 -3.58 10.16
N ALA A 68 10.49 -2.44 9.47
CA ALA A 68 11.44 -1.36 9.69
C ALA A 68 11.38 -0.80 11.11
N ALA A 69 10.18 -0.73 11.73
CA ALA A 69 9.99 -0.28 13.10
C ALA A 69 10.59 -1.21 14.17
N VAL A 70 10.86 -2.48 13.82
CA VAL A 70 11.54 -3.46 14.68
C VAL A 70 12.99 -3.70 14.25
N PHE A 71 13.58 -2.76 13.51
CA PHE A 71 14.97 -2.80 13.04
C PHE A 71 15.30 -3.92 12.05
N GLU A 72 14.31 -4.44 11.33
CA GLU A 72 14.48 -5.47 10.28
C GLU A 72 14.52 -4.88 8.85
N SER A 73 14.74 -3.57 8.73
CA SER A 73 14.78 -2.87 7.44
C SER A 73 15.84 -3.36 6.44
N PRO A 74 17.03 -3.87 6.83
CA PRO A 74 18.01 -4.39 5.86
C PRO A 74 17.47 -5.57 5.05
N THR A 75 16.58 -6.37 5.66
CA THR A 75 15.98 -7.56 5.04
C THR A 75 14.70 -7.22 4.28
N PHE A 76 13.87 -6.31 4.83
CA PHE A 76 12.51 -6.04 4.34
C PHE A 76 12.29 -4.57 3.98
N SER A 77 13.21 -3.96 3.23
CA SER A 77 13.10 -2.58 2.79
C SER A 77 12.23 -2.42 1.53
N TYR A 78 11.56 -1.27 1.44
CA TYR A 78 10.89 -0.86 0.22
C TYR A 78 11.91 -0.46 -0.84
N SER A 79 11.75 -1.03 -2.02
CA SER A 79 12.32 -0.50 -3.26
C SER A 79 11.23 -0.42 -4.32
N ASP A 80 11.25 0.63 -5.13
CA ASP A 80 10.35 0.72 -6.29
C ASP A 80 10.55 -0.45 -7.26
N GLU A 81 11.74 -1.06 -7.23
CA GLU A 81 12.07 -2.26 -7.99
C GLU A 81 11.33 -3.50 -7.48
N ALA A 82 11.11 -3.64 -6.17
CA ALA A 82 10.34 -4.75 -5.61
C ALA A 82 8.90 -4.79 -6.17
N ALA A 83 8.25 -3.62 -6.30
CA ALA A 83 6.93 -3.53 -6.93
C ALA A 83 6.96 -3.92 -8.41
N ARG A 84 8.04 -3.57 -9.12
CA ARG A 84 8.23 -3.90 -10.55
C ARG A 84 8.48 -5.38 -10.79
N LEU A 85 9.20 -6.05 -9.90
CA LEU A 85 9.45 -7.49 -9.99
C LEU A 85 8.17 -8.32 -9.90
N ILE A 86 7.18 -7.85 -9.12
CA ILE A 86 5.91 -8.54 -8.93
C ILE A 86 5.00 -8.37 -10.16
N PHE A 87 5.01 -7.18 -10.77
CA PHE A 87 4.22 -6.89 -11.97
C PHE A 87 5.10 -6.36 -13.11
N PRO A 88 5.88 -7.21 -13.79
CA PRO A 88 6.86 -6.78 -14.79
C PRO A 88 6.23 -6.05 -15.99
N ALA A 89 5.01 -6.43 -16.39
CA ALA A 89 4.24 -5.76 -17.44
C ALA A 89 3.74 -4.35 -17.06
N VAL A 90 3.71 -4.00 -15.76
CA VAL A 90 3.28 -2.69 -15.25
C VAL A 90 4.37 -1.62 -15.34
N SER A 91 5.60 -2.00 -15.70
CA SER A 91 6.71 -1.06 -15.91
C SER A 91 6.45 -0.06 -17.05
N ALA A 92 5.62 -0.43 -18.04
CA ALA A 92 5.16 0.46 -19.10
C ALA A 92 4.15 1.51 -18.59
N TRP A 93 3.32 1.15 -17.60
CA TRP A 93 2.30 2.03 -17.00
C TRP A 93 2.94 3.09 -16.09
N TRP A 94 4.02 2.71 -15.39
CA TRP A 94 4.81 3.63 -14.56
C TRP A 94 5.49 4.73 -15.38
N ARG A 95 5.91 4.43 -16.62
CA ARG A 95 6.44 5.44 -17.55
C ARG A 95 5.33 6.28 -18.19
N ALA A 96 4.15 5.72 -18.41
CA ALA A 96 3.03 6.43 -19.02
C ALA A 96 2.41 7.51 -18.10
N ASP A 97 2.47 7.32 -16.78
CA ASP A 97 2.01 8.31 -15.79
C ASP A 97 3.15 9.27 -15.35
N GLY A 98 4.23 9.31 -16.12
CA GLY A 98 5.35 10.22 -15.93
C GLY A 98 4.92 11.67 -16.03
N GLY A 99 4.68 12.29 -14.87
CA GLY A 99 4.74 13.73 -14.67
C GLY A 99 3.72 14.55 -15.44
N SER A 100 2.52 14.71 -14.89
CA SER A 100 1.83 15.99 -15.07
C SER A 100 0.92 16.33 -13.90
N ARG A 101 1.28 17.47 -13.29
CA ARG A 101 0.61 18.32 -12.30
C ARG A 101 0.84 17.96 -10.83
#